data_AF-A0A1B4Z9E2-F1
#
_entry.id   AF-A0A1B4Z9E2-F1
#
_cell.length_a   1.000
_cell.length_b   1.000
_cell.length_c   1.000
_cell.angle_alpha   90.00
_cell.angle_beta   90.00
_cell.angle_gamma   90.00
#
_symmetry.space_group_name_H-M   'P 1'
#
loop_
_entity.id
_entity.type
_entity.pdbx_description
1 polymer ?
#
loop_
_entity_poly.entity_id
_entity_poly.type
_entity_poly.pdbx_seq_one_letter_code
_entity_poly.pdbx_strand_id
1 'polypeptide(L)'
;DKALGFVIQSYNEAKIKSDEYKIENSITKQPRTFKIPGYTIPVANIEASPSTVEMFPFGYVIPKEINTPSFTILGSGFSVPSFTLVLPFLELPALHIPKFLELSFPEFKVLSIPKNVFIPALGNITYDFSFKSSVITLNANAGLYNQTDIVAYVTTSSSSVIDALQYKLEGTSSLTRKRGLKLATILSLSNEYVKGKHDSTISLAKKNMEASVSTTAQIHLPVLRMNFTQELNGNTKSKHAVFSSIELKYNFSSPGLYSTTTGTVDHKLHLESLTSHFYIESSTKGDINGSVLSREYSGTIASEF
;
A
#
# COMPACT_ATOMS: atom_id res chain seq x y z
N ASP A 1 5.76 8.29 -25.67
CA ASP A 1 6.76 9.36 -25.92
C ASP A 1 6.26 10.79 -26.06
N LYS A 2 5.03 11.08 -26.51
CA LYS A 2 4.54 12.48 -26.52
C LYS A 2 4.18 13.03 -25.13
N ALA A 3 3.79 12.19 -24.17
CA ALA A 3 3.34 12.60 -22.84
C ALA A 3 4.50 13.03 -21.90
N LEU A 4 5.65 12.37 -21.97
CA LEU A 4 6.79 12.68 -21.10
C LEU A 4 7.47 14.00 -21.48
N GLY A 5 7.56 14.28 -22.78
CA GLY A 5 7.98 15.58 -23.28
C GLY A 5 7.08 16.71 -22.77
N PHE A 6 5.77 16.46 -22.69
CA PHE A 6 4.79 17.41 -22.16
C PHE A 6 4.99 17.70 -20.66
N VAL A 7 5.33 16.69 -19.86
CA VAL A 7 5.56 16.84 -18.41
C VAL A 7 6.87 17.58 -18.13
N ILE A 8 7.94 17.28 -18.86
CA ILE A 8 9.23 17.98 -18.71
C ILE A 8 9.11 19.43 -19.17
N GLN A 9 8.40 19.66 -20.28
CA GLN A 9 8.15 21.02 -20.77
C GLN A 9 7.29 21.81 -19.78
N SER A 10 6.25 21.20 -19.21
CA SER A 10 5.39 21.85 -18.21
C SER A 10 6.13 22.16 -16.91
N TYR A 11 7.02 21.28 -16.44
CA TYR A 11 7.86 21.54 -15.26
C TYR A 11 8.83 22.69 -15.49
N ASN A 12 9.50 22.71 -16.65
CA ASN A 12 10.43 23.78 -16.98
C ASN A 12 9.71 25.13 -17.17
N GLU A 13 8.52 25.13 -17.78
CA GLU A 13 7.66 26.33 -17.86
C GLU A 13 7.19 26.80 -16.47
N ALA A 14 6.81 25.89 -15.57
CA ALA A 14 6.40 26.23 -14.21
C ALA A 14 7.57 26.78 -13.38
N LYS A 15 8.77 26.24 -13.55
CA LYS A 15 9.99 26.72 -12.90
C LYS A 15 10.38 28.11 -13.37
N ILE A 16 10.35 28.36 -14.68
CA ILE A 16 10.64 29.69 -15.25
C ILE A 16 9.62 30.72 -14.75
N LYS A 17 8.32 30.39 -14.76
CA LYS A 17 7.27 31.28 -14.21
C LYS A 17 7.44 31.53 -12.71
N SER A 18 7.86 30.52 -11.94
CA SER A 18 8.15 30.68 -10.51
C SER A 18 9.36 31.59 -10.26
N ASP A 19 10.38 31.50 -11.10
CA ASP A 19 11.60 32.32 -10.97
C ASP A 19 11.33 33.77 -11.42
N GLU A 20 10.54 33.99 -12.49
CA GLU A 20 10.04 35.31 -12.89
C GLU A 20 9.16 35.94 -11.80
N TYR A 21 8.24 35.16 -11.19
CA TYR A 21 7.38 35.62 -10.09
C TYR A 21 8.18 35.98 -8.83
N LYS A 22 9.29 35.29 -8.55
CA LYS A 22 10.22 35.66 -7.46
C LYS A 22 10.94 36.98 -7.73
N ILE A 23 11.30 37.25 -8.99
CA ILE A 23 12.00 38.47 -9.38
C ILE A 23 11.02 39.66 -9.35
N GLU A 24 9.80 39.52 -9.87
CA GLU A 24 8.79 40.59 -9.92
C GLU A 24 8.31 41.00 -8.51
N ASN A 25 8.16 40.05 -7.58
CA ASN A 25 7.76 40.32 -6.19
C ASN A 25 8.88 40.86 -5.30
N SER A 26 10.14 40.86 -5.76
CA SER A 26 11.25 41.44 -5.00
C SER A 26 11.25 42.98 -5.02
N ILE A 27 10.60 43.58 -6.03
CA ILE A 27 10.62 45.02 -6.31
C ILE A 27 9.55 45.79 -5.49
N THR A 28 8.55 45.11 -4.91
CA THR A 28 7.39 45.73 -4.22
C THR A 28 7.27 45.31 -2.75
N LYS A 29 8.25 45.64 -1.89
CA LYS A 29 8.22 45.32 -0.45
C LYS A 29 7.99 46.55 0.44
N GLN A 30 6.76 46.77 0.89
CA GLN A 30 6.50 47.47 2.17
C GLN A 30 5.49 46.68 3.03
N PRO A 31 5.82 46.39 4.31
CA PRO A 31 4.88 45.76 5.26
C PRO A 31 3.66 46.65 5.52
N ARG A 32 2.47 46.04 5.69
CA ARG A 32 1.23 46.76 6.03
C ARG A 32 0.84 46.50 7.48
N THR A 33 0.62 47.57 8.24
CA THR A 33 0.21 47.51 9.65
C THR A 33 -1.27 47.91 9.79
N PHE A 34 -2.07 47.10 10.48
CA PHE A 34 -3.48 47.35 10.73
C PHE A 34 -3.75 47.54 12.23
N LYS A 35 -4.56 48.55 12.57
CA LYS A 35 -4.99 48.81 13.95
C LYS A 35 -6.43 48.34 14.13
N ILE A 36 -6.65 47.50 15.12
CA ILE A 36 -7.96 47.01 15.52
C ILE A 36 -8.43 47.88 16.69
N PRO A 37 -9.54 48.62 16.56
CA PRO A 37 -10.08 49.42 17.65
C PRO A 37 -10.63 48.54 18.78
N GLY A 38 -10.61 49.07 20.01
CA GLY A 38 -11.13 48.37 21.18
C GLY A 38 -12.65 48.22 21.10
N TYR A 39 -13.19 47.17 21.71
CA TYR A 39 -14.61 46.86 21.70
C TYR A 39 -15.05 46.14 22.97
N THR A 40 -16.32 46.29 23.34
CA THR A 40 -16.90 45.68 24.54
C THR A 40 -17.87 44.59 24.13
N ILE A 41 -17.71 43.39 24.69
CA ILE A 41 -18.63 42.26 24.44
C ILE A 41 -19.76 42.30 25.49
N PRO A 42 -21.01 42.66 25.12
CA PRO A 42 -22.05 43.00 26.09
C PRO A 42 -22.54 41.83 26.95
N VAL A 43 -22.51 40.61 26.39
CA VAL A 43 -22.98 39.40 27.10
C VAL A 43 -22.02 38.98 28.22
N ALA A 44 -20.73 39.35 28.11
CA ALA A 44 -19.70 38.96 29.06
C ALA A 44 -19.09 40.14 29.84
N ASN A 45 -19.51 41.38 29.57
CA ASN A 45 -18.92 42.62 30.12
C ASN A 45 -17.38 42.64 30.05
N ILE A 46 -16.82 42.16 28.94
CA ILE A 46 -15.38 42.17 28.69
C ILE A 46 -15.07 43.39 27.82
N GLU A 47 -14.21 44.28 28.32
CA GLU A 47 -13.71 45.45 27.61
C GLU A 47 -12.33 45.14 27.02
N ALA A 48 -12.26 45.03 25.69
CA ALA A 48 -11.02 44.75 24.98
C ALA A 48 -10.37 46.04 24.48
N SER A 49 -9.12 46.27 24.85
CA SER A 49 -8.34 47.44 24.43
C SER A 49 -7.87 47.33 22.96
N PRO A 50 -7.65 48.45 22.25
CA PRO A 50 -7.18 48.43 20.87
C PRO A 50 -5.85 47.70 20.69
N SER A 51 -5.69 46.96 19.59
CA SER A 51 -4.52 46.13 19.31
C SER A 51 -3.98 46.34 17.88
N THR A 52 -2.70 46.07 17.67
CA THR A 52 -2.02 46.29 16.38
C THR A 52 -1.55 44.97 15.78
N VAL A 53 -1.75 44.79 14.47
CA VAL A 53 -1.36 43.59 13.73
C VAL A 53 -0.46 43.98 12.56
N GLU A 54 0.70 43.33 12.47
CA GLU A 54 1.62 43.47 11.33
C GLU A 54 1.45 42.31 10.34
N MET A 55 1.23 42.66 9.06
CA MET A 55 1.04 41.69 7.99
C MET A 55 2.31 41.51 7.15
N PHE A 56 2.48 40.31 6.61
CA PHE A 56 3.51 40.03 5.61
C PHE A 56 3.22 40.73 4.27
N PRO A 57 4.25 41.09 3.50
CA PRO A 57 4.11 41.84 2.24
C PRO A 57 3.56 41.03 1.05
N PHE A 58 3.23 39.74 1.22
CA PHE A 58 2.69 38.87 0.16
C PHE A 58 1.26 38.43 0.50
N GLY A 59 0.36 38.58 -0.48
CA GLY A 59 -1.07 38.41 -0.31
C GLY A 59 -1.49 36.97 -0.08
N TYR A 60 -1.58 36.56 1.19
CA TYR A 60 -2.61 35.71 1.78
C TYR A 60 -2.63 36.02 3.29
N VAL A 61 -3.81 35.95 3.91
CA VAL A 61 -4.17 36.56 5.21
C VAL A 61 -3.53 35.81 6.39
N ILE A 62 -2.20 35.87 6.53
CA ILE A 62 -1.48 35.27 7.67
C ILE A 62 -0.73 36.39 8.40
N PRO A 63 -1.08 36.70 9.66
CA PRO A 63 -0.40 37.72 10.44
C PRO A 63 0.99 37.22 10.86
N LYS A 64 1.99 38.10 10.79
CA LYS A 64 3.37 37.79 11.20
C LYS A 64 3.49 37.74 12.72
N GLU A 65 2.83 38.68 13.37
CA GLU A 65 2.86 38.85 14.81
C GLU A 65 1.51 39.42 15.26
N ILE A 66 0.97 38.85 16.34
CA ILE A 66 -0.24 39.34 16.99
C ILE A 66 0.13 39.74 18.42
N ASN A 67 -0.10 41.01 18.75
CA ASN A 67 0.12 41.55 20.09
C ASN A 67 -1.21 41.81 20.79
N THR A 68 -1.43 41.13 21.92
CA THR A 68 -2.67 41.26 22.70
C THR A 68 -2.37 41.93 24.05
N PRO A 69 -3.00 43.08 24.38
CA PRO A 69 -2.81 43.75 25.66
C PRO A 69 -3.46 42.96 26.81
N SER A 70 -3.05 43.25 28.05
CA SER A 70 -3.63 42.63 29.24
C SER A 70 -5.08 43.07 29.43
N PHE A 71 -5.96 42.13 29.78
CA PHE A 71 -7.36 42.43 30.07
C PHE A 71 -7.84 41.69 31.32
N THR A 72 -8.81 42.28 32.01
CA THR A 72 -9.39 41.75 33.25
C THR A 72 -10.80 41.24 32.99
N ILE A 73 -11.11 40.05 33.52
CA ILE A 73 -12.45 39.47 33.41
C ILE A 73 -13.26 39.97 34.61
N LEU A 74 -14.15 40.94 34.36
CA LEU A 74 -14.92 41.63 35.40
C LEU A 74 -15.79 40.63 36.20
N GLY A 75 -15.68 40.65 37.54
CA GLY A 75 -16.41 39.77 38.45
C GLY A 75 -15.65 38.55 38.98
N SER A 76 -14.50 38.20 38.39
CA SER A 76 -13.69 37.03 38.81
C SER A 76 -12.39 37.38 39.55
N GLY A 77 -11.96 38.65 39.52
CA GLY A 77 -10.67 39.09 40.04
C GLY A 77 -9.45 38.59 39.23
N PHE A 78 -9.68 37.86 38.14
CA PHE A 78 -8.63 37.25 37.33
C PHE A 78 -8.19 38.20 36.20
N SER A 79 -6.88 38.49 36.16
CA SER A 79 -6.25 39.33 35.13
C SER A 79 -5.42 38.45 34.19
N VAL A 80 -5.66 38.60 32.88
CA VAL A 80 -4.88 37.91 31.85
C VAL A 80 -3.78 38.87 31.38
N PRO A 81 -2.49 38.51 31.53
CA PRO A 81 -1.39 39.37 31.13
C PRO A 81 -1.28 39.46 29.59
N SER A 82 -0.68 40.54 29.09
CA SER A 82 -0.42 40.70 27.67
C SER A 82 0.51 39.61 27.15
N PHE A 83 0.23 39.10 25.95
CA PHE A 83 1.10 38.11 25.30
C PHE A 83 1.20 38.38 23.78
N THR A 84 2.38 38.04 23.25
CA THR A 84 2.75 38.20 21.86
C THR A 84 2.84 36.84 21.19
N LEU A 85 2.07 36.63 20.13
CA LEU A 85 2.11 35.41 19.34
C LEU A 85 2.87 35.67 18.04
N VAL A 86 4.05 35.06 17.90
CA VAL A 86 4.88 35.12 16.69
C VAL A 86 4.75 33.78 15.96
N LEU A 87 4.28 33.79 14.72
CA LEU A 87 4.18 32.58 13.89
C LEU A 87 5.55 32.30 13.23
N PRO A 88 6.23 31.17 13.51
CA PRO A 88 7.47 30.83 12.84
C PRO A 88 7.18 30.49 11.38
N PHE A 89 7.91 31.13 10.45
CA PHE A 89 7.79 30.83 9.03
C PHE A 89 8.34 29.41 8.77
N LEU A 90 7.57 28.57 8.08
CA LEU A 90 8.00 27.26 7.59
C LEU A 90 8.93 27.47 6.39
N GLU A 91 10.20 27.83 6.65
CA GLU A 91 11.26 27.58 5.69
C GLU A 91 11.39 26.07 5.56
N LEU A 92 10.88 25.52 4.46
CA LEU A 92 11.10 24.12 4.11
C LEU A 92 12.63 23.90 4.11
N PRO A 93 13.15 23.02 4.99
CA PRO A 93 14.59 22.76 4.99
C PRO A 93 14.97 22.29 3.60
N ALA A 94 16.11 22.77 3.09
CA ALA A 94 16.65 22.28 1.84
C ALA A 94 16.78 20.76 1.94
N LEU A 95 15.86 20.06 1.29
CA LEU A 95 15.80 18.62 1.28
C LEU A 95 17.03 18.15 0.52
N HIS A 96 18.10 17.84 1.25
CA HIS A 96 19.18 17.06 0.71
C HIS A 96 18.60 15.68 0.46
N ILE A 97 18.11 15.48 -0.77
CA ILE A 97 17.68 14.17 -1.25
C ILE A 97 18.89 13.27 -1.01
N PRO A 98 18.78 12.26 -0.12
CA PRO A 98 19.82 11.27 -0.01
C PRO A 98 20.00 10.73 -1.43
N LYS A 99 21.24 10.55 -1.90
CA LYS A 99 21.58 9.98 -3.23
C LYS A 99 21.03 8.56 -3.48
N PHE A 100 20.06 8.12 -2.69
CA PHE A 100 19.40 6.83 -2.63
C PHE A 100 18.03 6.80 -3.33
N LEU A 101 17.53 7.91 -3.90
CA LEU A 101 16.27 7.95 -4.66
C LEU A 101 16.45 8.37 -6.13
N GLU A 102 17.47 7.83 -6.82
CA GLU A 102 17.39 7.63 -8.27
C GLU A 102 16.57 6.35 -8.52
N LEU A 103 15.25 6.48 -8.68
CA LEU A 103 14.42 5.38 -9.19
C LEU A 103 14.57 5.29 -10.70
N SER A 104 15.52 4.46 -11.16
CA SER A 104 15.52 3.97 -12.53
C SER A 104 14.43 2.91 -12.69
N PHE A 105 13.44 3.15 -13.55
CA PHE A 105 12.54 2.07 -13.98
C PHE A 105 13.24 1.22 -15.05
N PRO A 106 13.21 -0.12 -14.95
CA PRO A 106 13.87 -0.99 -15.92
C PRO A 106 13.14 -0.96 -17.26
N GLU A 107 13.92 -0.91 -18.34
CA GLU A 107 13.45 -1.11 -19.71
C GLU A 107 12.99 -2.58 -19.87
N PHE A 108 11.70 -2.83 -20.06
CA PHE A 108 11.16 -4.18 -20.29
C PHE A 108 11.58 -4.72 -21.68
N LYS A 109 12.81 -5.22 -21.76
CA LYS A 109 13.22 -6.12 -22.83
C LYS A 109 12.58 -7.48 -22.57
N VAL A 110 11.42 -7.70 -23.19
CA VAL A 110 11.09 -8.92 -23.96
C VAL A 110 12.23 -9.96 -23.83
N LEU A 111 12.18 -10.78 -22.76
CA LEU A 111 13.25 -11.71 -22.33
C LEU A 111 13.63 -12.68 -23.46
N SER A 112 14.75 -12.48 -24.15
CA SER A 112 15.36 -13.58 -24.93
C SER A 112 15.71 -14.67 -23.95
N ILE A 113 14.92 -15.74 -23.96
CA ILE A 113 15.09 -16.81 -22.99
C ILE A 113 16.53 -17.32 -23.05
N PRO A 114 17.17 -17.55 -21.89
CA PRO A 114 18.46 -18.23 -21.83
C PRO A 114 18.47 -19.47 -22.74
N LYS A 115 19.39 -19.49 -23.71
CA LYS A 115 19.53 -20.61 -24.63
C LYS A 115 19.92 -21.90 -23.90
N ASN A 116 20.64 -21.82 -22.76
CA ASN A 116 20.98 -22.94 -21.89
C ASN A 116 20.97 -22.53 -20.41
N VAL A 117 20.19 -23.23 -19.57
CA VAL A 117 20.24 -23.14 -18.10
C VAL A 117 21.02 -24.36 -17.59
N PHE A 118 22.25 -24.17 -17.08
CA PHE A 118 23.04 -25.25 -16.50
C PHE A 118 22.68 -25.40 -15.02
N ILE A 119 22.32 -26.62 -14.61
CA ILE A 119 21.98 -26.91 -13.22
C ILE A 119 22.89 -28.04 -12.73
N PRO A 120 23.77 -27.80 -11.72
CA PRO A 120 24.74 -28.79 -11.25
C PRO A 120 24.03 -30.03 -10.71
N ALA A 121 24.68 -31.20 -10.82
CA ALA A 121 24.17 -32.46 -10.28
C ALA A 121 24.34 -32.50 -8.75
N LEU A 122 23.41 -31.87 -8.01
CA LEU A 122 23.30 -31.84 -6.55
C LEU A 122 23.00 -33.21 -5.88
N GLY A 123 22.98 -34.32 -6.61
CA GLY A 123 22.53 -35.60 -6.06
C GLY A 123 21.09 -35.53 -5.53
N ASN A 124 20.69 -36.54 -4.74
CA ASN A 124 19.42 -36.52 -4.01
C ASN A 124 19.71 -36.22 -2.54
N ILE A 125 18.96 -35.29 -1.95
CA ILE A 125 19.04 -34.95 -0.52
C ILE A 125 17.66 -35.18 0.06
N THR A 126 17.60 -35.85 1.20
CA THR A 126 16.37 -36.08 1.96
C THR A 126 16.61 -35.76 3.41
N TYR A 127 15.61 -35.17 4.07
CA TYR A 127 15.59 -34.89 5.50
C TYR A 127 14.28 -35.41 6.06
N ASP A 128 14.37 -36.16 7.15
CA ASP A 128 13.22 -36.67 7.89
C ASP A 128 13.45 -36.36 9.37
N PHE A 129 12.44 -35.75 9.99
CA PHE A 129 12.40 -35.40 11.39
C PHE A 129 11.03 -35.74 11.94
N SER A 130 11.04 -36.45 13.06
CA SER A 130 9.84 -36.74 13.83
C SER A 130 10.11 -36.49 15.30
N PHE A 131 9.22 -35.77 15.95
CA PHE A 131 9.23 -35.53 17.38
C PHE A 131 7.86 -35.86 17.95
N LYS A 132 7.82 -36.66 19.02
CA LYS A 132 6.59 -37.07 19.67
C LYS A 132 6.67 -36.80 21.17
N SER A 133 5.68 -36.09 21.68
CA SER A 133 5.43 -35.88 23.10
C SER A 133 4.02 -36.35 23.46
N SER A 134 3.64 -36.23 24.73
CA SER A 134 2.28 -36.54 25.19
C SER A 134 1.22 -35.56 24.66
N VAL A 135 1.62 -34.35 24.27
CA VAL A 135 0.69 -33.27 23.86
C VAL A 135 0.72 -33.04 22.36
N ILE A 136 1.88 -33.18 21.72
CA ILE A 136 2.10 -32.84 20.31
C ILE A 136 3.01 -33.85 19.61
N THR A 137 2.70 -34.16 18.36
CA THR A 137 3.57 -34.86 17.41
C THR A 137 3.86 -33.96 16.24
N LEU A 138 5.14 -33.79 15.92
CA LEU A 138 5.64 -32.98 14.82
C LEU A 138 6.35 -33.89 13.83
N ASN A 139 6.04 -33.73 12.54
CA ASN A 139 6.75 -34.40 11.46
C ASN A 139 7.22 -33.35 10.46
N ALA A 140 8.44 -33.49 9.96
CA ALA A 140 9.00 -32.66 8.91
C ALA A 140 9.80 -33.54 7.95
N ASN A 141 9.36 -33.54 6.70
CA ASN A 141 9.98 -34.26 5.61
C ASN A 141 10.34 -33.25 4.54
N ALA A 142 11.56 -33.33 4.01
CA ALA A 142 11.96 -32.51 2.88
C ALA A 142 12.85 -33.33 1.96
N GLY A 143 12.82 -32.99 0.68
CA GLY A 143 13.80 -33.57 -0.22
C GLY A 143 13.98 -32.77 -1.49
N LEU A 144 15.17 -32.94 -2.07
CA LEU A 144 15.60 -32.37 -3.31
C LEU A 144 16.10 -33.52 -4.19
N TYR A 145 15.39 -33.76 -5.28
CA TYR A 145 15.74 -34.76 -6.28
C TYR A 145 16.28 -34.08 -7.51
N ASN A 146 17.50 -34.42 -7.90
CA ASN A 146 18.13 -33.88 -9.09
C ASN A 146 18.34 -34.97 -10.13
N GLN A 147 17.25 -35.30 -10.81
CA GLN A 147 17.22 -36.32 -11.86
C GLN A 147 17.11 -35.63 -13.23
N THR A 148 16.20 -36.07 -14.09
CA THR A 148 15.88 -35.35 -15.34
C THR A 148 15.30 -33.95 -15.05
N ASP A 149 14.36 -33.89 -14.13
CA ASP A 149 13.80 -32.66 -13.58
C ASP A 149 14.33 -32.48 -12.16
N ILE A 150 14.28 -31.26 -11.66
CA ILE A 150 14.62 -30.96 -10.27
C ILE A 150 13.32 -30.86 -9.53
N VAL A 151 13.16 -31.65 -8.47
CA VAL A 151 11.96 -31.63 -7.63
C VAL A 151 12.39 -31.36 -6.20
N ALA A 152 11.89 -30.27 -5.65
CA ALA A 152 11.95 -29.99 -4.22
C ALA A 152 10.58 -30.26 -3.62
N TYR A 153 10.52 -30.93 -2.48
CA TYR A 153 9.29 -31.04 -1.70
C TYR A 153 9.59 -30.80 -0.22
N VAL A 154 8.57 -30.32 0.47
CA VAL A 154 8.55 -30.17 1.92
C VAL A 154 7.17 -30.54 2.41
N THR A 155 7.10 -31.33 3.47
CA THR A 155 5.87 -31.71 4.15
C THR A 155 6.14 -31.59 5.63
N THR A 156 5.48 -30.65 6.29
CA THR A 156 5.51 -30.55 7.74
C THR A 156 4.11 -30.67 8.28
N SER A 157 3.94 -31.38 9.39
CA SER A 157 2.64 -31.54 10.01
C SER A 157 2.76 -31.62 11.51
N SER A 158 1.69 -31.22 12.17
CA SER A 158 1.51 -31.29 13.60
C SER A 158 0.17 -31.93 13.91
N SER A 159 0.17 -32.91 14.81
CA SER A 159 -1.03 -33.40 15.47
C SER A 159 -0.92 -33.14 16.97
N SER A 160 -1.96 -32.57 17.56
CA SER A 160 -1.98 -32.14 18.96
C SER A 160 -3.37 -32.31 19.54
N VAL A 161 -3.47 -32.41 20.86
CA VAL A 161 -4.76 -32.32 21.57
C VAL A 161 -5.34 -30.90 21.54
N ILE A 162 -4.54 -29.91 21.17
CA ILE A 162 -4.95 -28.52 20.97
C ILE A 162 -5.15 -28.28 19.48
N ASP A 163 -6.39 -28.05 19.05
CA ASP A 163 -6.76 -27.93 17.63
C ASP A 163 -6.01 -26.80 16.91
N ALA A 164 -5.75 -25.69 17.61
CA ALA A 164 -4.93 -24.59 17.08
C ALA A 164 -3.49 -25.00 16.71
N LEU A 165 -2.95 -26.05 17.34
CA LEU A 165 -1.61 -26.56 17.05
C LEU A 165 -1.62 -27.62 15.95
N GLN A 166 -2.78 -28.08 15.47
CA GLN A 166 -2.87 -29.04 14.37
C GLN A 166 -2.66 -28.32 13.04
N TYR A 167 -1.67 -28.74 12.26
CA TYR A 167 -1.49 -28.18 10.91
C TYR A 167 -0.85 -29.17 9.95
N LYS A 168 -1.02 -28.88 8.66
CA LYS A 168 -0.33 -29.56 7.56
C LYS A 168 0.14 -28.51 6.55
N LEU A 169 1.44 -28.45 6.33
CA LEU A 169 2.09 -27.62 5.32
C LEU A 169 2.76 -28.52 4.29
N GLU A 170 2.39 -28.38 3.03
CA GLU A 170 2.94 -29.14 1.91
C GLU A 170 3.40 -28.17 0.84
N GLY A 171 4.65 -28.28 0.42
CA GLY A 171 5.24 -27.52 -0.67
C GLY A 171 5.88 -28.46 -1.67
N THR A 172 5.68 -28.23 -2.96
CA THR A 172 6.38 -28.92 -4.04
C THR A 172 6.74 -27.92 -5.11
N SER A 173 8.01 -27.89 -5.50
CA SER A 173 8.49 -27.11 -6.63
C SER A 173 9.22 -28.03 -7.61
N SER A 174 8.95 -27.84 -8.90
CA SER A 174 9.53 -28.65 -9.96
C SER A 174 10.07 -27.77 -11.08
N LEU A 175 11.29 -28.06 -11.51
CA LEU A 175 11.97 -27.41 -12.61
C LEU A 175 12.28 -28.42 -13.70
N THR A 176 11.52 -28.33 -14.79
CA THR A 176 11.68 -29.17 -15.97
C THR A 176 12.66 -28.52 -16.94
N ARG A 177 13.68 -29.29 -17.36
CA ARG A 177 14.80 -28.81 -18.20
C ARG A 177 14.71 -29.25 -19.66
N LYS A 178 14.27 -30.49 -19.91
CA LYS A 178 14.40 -31.15 -21.22
C LYS A 178 13.56 -30.53 -22.35
N ARG A 179 12.47 -29.83 -22.04
CA ARG A 179 11.46 -29.38 -23.03
C ARG A 179 11.30 -27.86 -23.12
N GLY A 180 12.34 -27.13 -22.71
CA GLY A 180 12.23 -25.72 -22.36
C GLY A 180 12.04 -25.59 -20.86
N LEU A 181 12.54 -24.49 -20.31
CA LEU A 181 12.45 -24.17 -18.90
C LEU A 181 10.99 -24.06 -18.49
N LYS A 182 10.56 -24.85 -17.52
CA LYS A 182 9.24 -24.78 -16.90
C LYS A 182 9.42 -24.92 -15.40
N LEU A 183 8.93 -23.92 -14.66
CA LEU A 183 8.92 -23.92 -13.21
C LEU A 183 7.47 -24.03 -12.74
N ALA A 184 7.22 -24.90 -11.77
CA ALA A 184 5.90 -25.01 -11.15
C ALA A 184 6.06 -25.21 -9.66
N THR A 185 5.31 -24.45 -8.88
CA THR A 185 5.33 -24.50 -7.43
C THR A 185 3.90 -24.62 -6.91
N ILE A 186 3.72 -25.46 -5.91
CA ILE A 186 2.48 -25.64 -5.17
C ILE A 186 2.84 -25.57 -3.69
N LEU A 187 2.06 -24.83 -2.93
CA LEU A 187 2.17 -24.71 -1.49
C LEU A 187 0.76 -24.76 -0.91
N SER A 188 0.56 -25.54 0.14
CA SER A 188 -0.71 -25.60 0.86
C SER A 188 -0.46 -25.65 2.35
N LEU A 189 -1.18 -24.80 3.07
CA LEU A 189 -1.29 -24.79 4.53
C LEU A 189 -2.72 -25.16 4.90
N SER A 190 -2.87 -26.07 5.85
CA SER A 190 -4.15 -26.44 6.42
C SER A 190 -4.04 -26.42 7.93
N ASN A 191 -4.90 -25.63 8.55
CA ASN A 191 -5.15 -25.53 9.98
C ASN A 191 -6.65 -25.21 10.15
N GLU A 192 -7.18 -25.42 11.35
CA GLU A 192 -8.58 -25.11 11.66
C GLU A 192 -8.92 -23.64 11.39
N TYR A 193 -8.03 -22.73 11.77
CA TYR A 193 -8.22 -21.29 11.71
C TYR A 193 -7.66 -20.67 10.44
N VAL A 194 -6.66 -21.27 9.82
CA VAL A 194 -6.02 -20.72 8.62
C VAL A 194 -5.81 -21.81 7.59
N LYS A 195 -6.27 -21.56 6.36
CA LYS A 195 -5.99 -22.40 5.20
C LYS A 195 -5.41 -21.53 4.10
N GLY A 196 -4.38 -22.01 3.43
CA GLY A 196 -3.75 -21.30 2.32
C GLY A 196 -3.40 -22.27 1.22
N LYS A 197 -3.60 -21.86 -0.04
CA LYS A 197 -3.07 -22.58 -1.19
C LYS A 197 -2.46 -21.57 -2.15
N HIS A 198 -1.23 -21.81 -2.53
CA HIS A 198 -0.52 -21.02 -3.52
C HIS A 198 -0.03 -21.96 -4.61
N ASP A 199 -0.43 -21.67 -5.83
CA ASP A 199 0.10 -22.27 -7.02
C ASP A 199 0.96 -21.18 -7.70
N SER A 200 1.98 -21.60 -8.45
CA SER A 200 2.77 -20.69 -9.26
C SER A 200 3.32 -21.46 -10.43
N THR A 201 3.36 -20.81 -11.59
CA THR A 201 3.35 -21.53 -12.84
C THR A 201 4.11 -20.73 -13.91
N ILE A 202 5.00 -21.47 -14.54
CA ILE A 202 5.31 -21.58 -15.95
C ILE A 202 5.84 -20.35 -16.67
N SER A 203 7.04 -20.61 -17.13
CA SER A 203 7.74 -19.96 -18.21
C SER A 203 7.87 -20.92 -19.38
N LEU A 204 7.98 -20.36 -20.59
CA LEU A 204 8.22 -21.11 -21.81
C LEU A 204 9.37 -20.49 -22.60
N ALA A 205 10.48 -21.20 -22.46
CA ALA A 205 11.80 -20.84 -22.90
C ALA A 205 12.06 -20.75 -24.42
N LYS A 206 11.18 -21.20 -25.29
CA LYS A 206 11.40 -21.05 -26.75
C LYS A 206 10.47 -20.05 -27.41
N LYS A 207 9.47 -19.55 -26.67
CA LYS A 207 8.38 -18.73 -27.19
C LYS A 207 8.16 -17.44 -26.43
N ASN A 208 8.89 -17.25 -25.33
CA ASN A 208 8.92 -16.01 -24.55
C ASN A 208 7.54 -15.64 -24.06
N MET A 209 7.02 -16.61 -23.33
CA MET A 209 5.71 -16.58 -22.74
C MET A 209 5.86 -17.05 -21.31
N GLU A 210 5.21 -16.34 -20.41
CA GLU A 210 5.22 -16.60 -18.99
C GLU A 210 3.83 -16.31 -18.45
N ALA A 211 3.36 -17.16 -17.55
CA ALA A 211 2.05 -17.00 -16.99
C ALA A 211 1.98 -17.63 -15.60
N SER A 212 1.93 -16.77 -14.60
CA SER A 212 1.97 -17.12 -13.19
C SER A 212 0.65 -16.76 -12.53
N VAL A 213 0.29 -17.52 -11.51
CA VAL A 213 -1.06 -17.42 -10.96
C VAL A 213 -1.20 -18.08 -9.60
N SER A 214 -2.02 -17.40 -8.80
CA SER A 214 -2.98 -17.94 -7.84
C SER A 214 -2.55 -18.27 -6.44
N THR A 215 -3.17 -17.52 -5.55
CA THR A 215 -3.10 -17.64 -4.11
C THR A 215 -4.52 -17.60 -3.58
N THR A 216 -4.78 -18.44 -2.59
CA THR A 216 -6.00 -18.40 -1.79
C THR A 216 -5.59 -18.46 -0.34
N ALA A 217 -6.29 -17.69 0.49
CA ALA A 217 -6.16 -17.79 1.93
C ALA A 217 -7.54 -17.69 2.56
N GLN A 218 -7.77 -18.47 3.59
CA GLN A 218 -8.99 -18.48 4.37
C GLN A 218 -8.62 -18.39 5.82
N ILE A 219 -9.27 -17.48 6.53
CA ILE A 219 -9.16 -17.32 7.96
C ILE A 219 -10.54 -17.59 8.54
N HIS A 220 -10.57 -18.45 9.54
CA HIS A 220 -11.76 -18.85 10.26
C HIS A 220 -11.49 -18.69 11.76
N LEU A 221 -11.54 -17.47 12.24
CA LEU A 221 -11.52 -17.18 13.66
C LEU A 221 -12.96 -16.96 14.16
N PRO A 222 -13.23 -17.15 15.46
CA PRO A 222 -14.56 -16.93 16.03
C PRO A 222 -15.13 -15.53 15.72
N VAL A 223 -14.26 -14.52 15.74
CA VAL A 223 -14.65 -13.12 15.50
C VAL A 223 -14.38 -12.63 14.08
N LEU A 224 -13.61 -13.37 13.29
CA LEU A 224 -13.17 -12.93 11.96
C LEU A 224 -13.16 -14.10 10.98
N ARG A 225 -13.95 -13.97 9.94
CA ARG A 225 -13.88 -14.82 8.76
C ARG A 225 -13.33 -13.98 7.63
N MET A 226 -12.30 -14.48 6.96
CA MET A 226 -11.68 -13.77 5.84
C MET A 226 -11.41 -14.77 4.73
N ASN A 227 -11.71 -14.37 3.50
CA ASN A 227 -11.37 -15.12 2.31
C ASN A 227 -10.61 -14.19 1.38
N PHE A 228 -9.35 -14.50 1.17
CA PHE A 228 -8.50 -13.84 0.20
C PHE A 228 -8.29 -14.77 -1.00
N THR A 229 -8.25 -14.12 -2.14
CA THR A 229 -8.04 -14.61 -3.50
C THR A 229 -7.16 -13.49 -4.10
N GLN A 230 -6.57 -13.48 -5.27
CA GLN A 230 -6.10 -14.42 -6.26
C GLN A 230 -5.62 -13.50 -7.38
N GLU A 231 -4.55 -13.92 -8.02
CA GLU A 231 -3.87 -13.08 -8.98
C GLU A 231 -3.43 -13.90 -10.15
N LEU A 232 -3.46 -13.26 -11.31
CA LEU A 232 -3.19 -13.87 -12.58
C LEU A 232 -2.36 -12.92 -13.43
N ASN A 233 -1.36 -13.52 -14.05
CA ASN A 233 -0.45 -12.85 -14.92
C ASN A 233 -0.24 -13.71 -16.15
N GLY A 234 -0.30 -13.07 -17.30
CA GLY A 234 0.02 -13.66 -18.59
C GLY A 234 0.80 -12.65 -19.41
N ASN A 235 1.97 -13.05 -19.89
CA ASN A 235 2.85 -12.20 -20.66
C ASN A 235 3.42 -12.95 -21.86
N THR A 236 3.49 -12.25 -22.99
CA THR A 236 4.11 -12.70 -24.23
C THR A 236 4.99 -11.60 -24.82
N LYS A 237 6.06 -11.98 -25.50
CA LYS A 237 6.91 -11.04 -26.26
C LYS A 237 6.22 -10.25 -27.35
N SER A 238 5.09 -10.73 -27.87
CA SER A 238 4.27 -10.01 -28.84
C SER A 238 3.53 -8.83 -28.24
N LYS A 239 3.94 -8.33 -27.05
CA LYS A 239 3.38 -7.16 -26.38
C LYS A 239 1.89 -7.31 -26.10
N HIS A 240 1.52 -8.54 -25.72
CA HIS A 240 0.23 -8.82 -25.11
C HIS A 240 0.48 -9.09 -23.63
N ALA A 241 -0.03 -8.20 -22.77
CA ALA A 241 0.06 -8.30 -21.33
C ALA A 241 -1.35 -8.44 -20.76
N VAL A 242 -1.54 -9.45 -19.91
CA VAL A 242 -2.79 -9.75 -19.23
C VAL A 242 -2.48 -9.82 -17.74
N PHE A 243 -3.11 -8.94 -16.98
CA PHE A 243 -3.03 -8.90 -15.54
C PHE A 243 -4.45 -8.87 -14.98
N SER A 244 -4.68 -9.67 -13.95
CA SER A 244 -5.93 -9.65 -13.21
C SER A 244 -5.68 -9.99 -11.76
N SER A 245 -6.35 -9.24 -10.90
CA SER A 245 -6.19 -9.34 -9.45
C SER A 245 -7.56 -9.15 -8.83
N ILE A 246 -7.90 -10.01 -7.88
CA ILE A 246 -9.18 -9.93 -7.19
C ILE A 246 -8.99 -10.30 -5.75
N GLU A 247 -9.67 -9.60 -4.86
CA GLU A 247 -9.22 -9.52 -3.49
C GLU A 247 -10.39 -9.53 -2.52
N LEU A 248 -10.29 -10.40 -1.53
CA LEU A 248 -10.78 -10.21 -0.18
C LEU A 248 -12.29 -9.99 0.09
N LYS A 249 -12.81 -10.90 0.91
CA LYS A 249 -14.04 -10.74 1.67
C LYS A 249 -13.73 -10.95 3.13
N TYR A 250 -14.33 -10.15 4.00
CA TYR A 250 -14.22 -10.35 5.43
C TYR A 250 -15.56 -10.15 6.12
N ASN A 251 -15.75 -10.91 7.19
CA ASN A 251 -16.84 -10.78 8.12
C ASN A 251 -16.23 -10.76 9.52
N PHE A 252 -16.42 -9.66 10.20
CA PHE A 252 -16.12 -9.48 11.59
C PHE A 252 -17.43 -9.51 12.38
N SER A 253 -17.46 -10.27 13.46
CA SER A 253 -18.59 -10.31 14.38
C SER A 253 -18.07 -10.51 15.79
N SER A 254 -18.22 -9.49 16.62
CA SER A 254 -17.85 -9.54 18.03
C SER A 254 -19.05 -9.14 18.88
N PRO A 255 -19.79 -10.13 19.43
CA PRO A 255 -20.91 -9.87 20.32
C PRO A 255 -20.51 -9.06 21.56
N GLY A 256 -19.30 -9.29 22.08
CA GLY A 256 -18.77 -8.55 23.24
C GLY A 256 -18.51 -7.07 22.97
N LEU A 257 -18.41 -6.68 21.71
CA LEU A 257 -18.21 -5.29 21.28
C LEU A 257 -19.45 -4.69 20.61
N TYR A 258 -20.57 -5.43 20.57
CA TYR A 258 -21.78 -5.07 19.82
C TYR A 258 -21.45 -4.58 18.41
N SER A 259 -20.54 -5.28 17.74
CA SER A 259 -20.03 -4.88 16.44
C SER A 259 -20.06 -6.02 15.46
N THR A 260 -20.59 -5.72 14.28
CA THR A 260 -20.59 -6.59 13.12
C THR A 260 -20.12 -5.78 11.92
N THR A 261 -19.27 -6.36 11.08
CA THR A 261 -18.81 -5.70 9.87
C THR A 261 -18.60 -6.74 8.80
N THR A 262 -19.19 -6.53 7.64
CA THR A 262 -18.87 -7.25 6.43
C THR A 262 -18.25 -6.28 5.46
N GLY A 263 -17.12 -6.66 4.88
CA GLY A 263 -16.56 -5.92 3.76
C GLY A 263 -16.14 -6.85 2.65
N THR A 264 -16.29 -6.37 1.43
CA THR A 264 -15.90 -7.06 0.22
C THR A 264 -15.10 -6.13 -0.63
N VAL A 265 -14.08 -6.66 -1.26
CA VAL A 265 -13.04 -5.85 -1.85
C VAL A 265 -12.81 -6.30 -3.29
N ASP A 266 -12.39 -5.28 -3.99
CA ASP A 266 -11.56 -5.09 -5.16
C ASP A 266 -11.30 -6.17 -6.19
N HIS A 267 -11.32 -5.64 -7.40
CA HIS A 267 -11.00 -6.32 -8.62
C HIS A 267 -10.28 -5.36 -9.57
N LYS A 268 -9.30 -5.89 -10.29
CA LYS A 268 -8.48 -5.14 -11.24
C LYS A 268 -8.22 -6.00 -12.46
N LEU A 269 -8.28 -5.35 -13.60
CA LEU A 269 -8.01 -5.94 -14.89
C LEU A 269 -7.17 -4.99 -15.71
N HIS A 270 -6.16 -5.55 -16.34
CA HIS A 270 -5.33 -4.83 -17.29
C HIS A 270 -5.03 -5.75 -18.47
N LEU A 271 -5.38 -5.26 -19.66
CA LEU A 271 -5.23 -5.98 -20.90
C LEU A 271 -4.67 -5.04 -21.97
N GLU A 272 -3.51 -5.39 -22.49
CA GLU A 272 -2.82 -4.60 -23.50
C GLU A 272 -2.50 -5.47 -24.72
N SER A 273 -2.75 -4.95 -25.93
CA SER A 273 -2.34 -5.54 -27.20
C SER A 273 -1.77 -4.47 -28.14
N LEU A 274 -0.45 -4.56 -28.41
CA LEU A 274 0.23 -3.61 -29.30
C LEU A 274 0.10 -3.93 -30.80
N THR A 275 -0.55 -5.03 -31.20
CA THR A 275 -0.82 -5.34 -32.62
C THR A 275 -2.16 -4.80 -33.13
N SER A 276 -3.08 -4.41 -32.24
CA SER A 276 -4.43 -3.95 -32.56
C SER A 276 -4.83 -2.62 -31.91
N HIS A 277 -3.87 -1.87 -31.33
CA HIS A 277 -4.07 -0.58 -30.64
C HIS A 277 -5.21 -0.63 -29.60
N PHE A 278 -5.22 -1.69 -28.81
CA PHE A 278 -6.27 -1.92 -27.82
C PHE A 278 -5.65 -2.02 -26.42
N TYR A 279 -6.14 -1.16 -25.52
CA TYR A 279 -5.79 -1.07 -24.11
C TYR A 279 -7.09 -1.07 -23.32
N ILE A 280 -7.22 -1.99 -22.38
CA ILE A 280 -8.27 -2.01 -21.38
C ILE A 280 -7.62 -1.99 -20.02
N GLU A 281 -8.04 -1.02 -19.22
CA GLU A 281 -7.85 -1.02 -17.79
C GLU A 281 -9.21 -0.93 -17.14
N SER A 282 -9.42 -1.69 -16.09
CA SER A 282 -10.59 -1.49 -15.25
C SER A 282 -10.27 -1.84 -13.82
N SER A 283 -10.85 -1.05 -12.92
CA SER A 283 -10.72 -1.27 -11.50
C SER A 283 -12.10 -1.18 -10.87
N THR A 284 -12.38 -2.05 -9.93
CA THR A 284 -13.63 -2.12 -9.20
C THR A 284 -13.28 -2.27 -7.74
N LYS A 285 -14.05 -1.58 -6.93
CA LYS A 285 -13.95 -1.49 -5.47
C LYS A 285 -15.42 -1.64 -5.01
N GLY A 286 -15.81 -1.95 -3.78
CA GLY A 286 -15.20 -1.97 -2.48
C GLY A 286 -16.35 -1.60 -1.55
N ASP A 287 -16.91 -2.57 -0.84
CA ASP A 287 -18.15 -2.40 -0.06
C ASP A 287 -17.90 -2.73 1.39
N ILE A 288 -18.54 -1.98 2.28
CA ILE A 288 -18.52 -2.21 3.70
C ILE A 288 -19.89 -1.93 4.28
N ASN A 289 -20.37 -2.84 5.10
CA ASN A 289 -21.58 -2.68 5.89
C ASN A 289 -21.28 -3.17 7.29
N GLY A 290 -21.75 -2.45 8.29
CA GLY A 290 -21.57 -2.90 9.65
C GLY A 290 -22.42 -2.14 10.64
N SER A 291 -22.28 -2.55 11.89
CA SER A 291 -22.86 -1.87 13.03
C SER A 291 -21.87 -1.82 14.17
N VAL A 292 -21.96 -0.77 14.99
CA VAL A 292 -21.25 -0.63 16.26
C VAL A 292 -22.22 -0.04 17.27
N LEU A 293 -22.40 -0.70 18.42
CA LEU A 293 -23.33 -0.25 19.47
C LEU A 293 -24.75 0.04 18.90
N SER A 294 -25.22 -0.85 18.02
CA SER A 294 -26.52 -0.74 17.33
C SER A 294 -26.66 0.48 16.39
N ARG A 295 -25.56 1.16 16.04
CA ARG A 295 -25.55 2.16 14.98
C ARG A 295 -25.01 1.55 13.70
N GLU A 296 -25.84 1.54 12.67
CA GLU A 296 -25.49 1.02 11.36
C GLU A 296 -24.64 2.03 10.59
N TYR A 297 -23.74 1.50 9.77
CA TYR A 297 -22.98 2.26 8.78
C TYR A 297 -22.83 1.40 7.53
N SER A 298 -22.79 2.08 6.39
CA SER A 298 -22.54 1.48 5.10
C SER A 298 -21.68 2.41 4.25
N GLY A 299 -20.91 1.82 3.36
CA GLY A 299 -20.07 2.54 2.41
C GLY A 299 -19.83 1.67 1.19
N THR A 300 -20.02 2.27 0.02
CA THR A 300 -19.75 1.65 -1.27
C THR A 300 -18.80 2.54 -2.04
N ILE A 301 -17.75 1.94 -2.56
CA ILE A 301 -16.80 2.52 -3.49
C ILE A 301 -17.08 1.86 -4.84
N ALA A 302 -17.03 2.60 -5.94
CA ALA A 302 -17.40 2.10 -7.27
C ALA A 302 -16.30 2.32 -8.32
N SER A 303 -16.41 1.56 -9.40
CA SER A 303 -15.42 1.25 -10.44
C SER A 303 -15.03 2.37 -11.40
N GLU A 304 -13.86 2.20 -12.01
CA GLU A 304 -13.21 3.06 -13.01
C GLU A 304 -12.90 2.24 -14.29
N PHE A 305 -13.01 2.90 -15.46
CA PHE A 305 -12.75 2.37 -16.80
C PHE A 305 -11.83 3.31 -17.58
#